data_AF-A0A933TZ20-F1
#
_entry.id   AF-A0A933TZ20-F1
#
_cell.length_a   1.000
_cell.length_b   1.000
_cell.length_c   1.000
_cell.angle_alpha   90.00
_cell.angle_beta   90.00
_cell.angle_gamma   90.00
#
_symmetry.space_group_name_H-M   'P 1'
#
loop_
_entity.id
_entity.type
_entity.pdbx_description
1 polymer ?
#
loop_
_entity_poly.entity_id
_entity_poly.type
_entity_poly.pdbx_seq_one_letter_code
_entity_poly.pdbx_strand_id
1 'polypeptide(L)'
;MSNKTIILVLVFVAVFAFAVGCKGSKVYVSVENKDGDRTPAGMEKCARCNALVYTGHVHGTTNPCNTCKREAGRGHICGETTLCASCKNEVHTGHICGYTKWCAQCKAEVGNGHEHGNTYFCNKCKAEVGKVGHECGLTHYCARCNKDVGQDHDCGKTVFCKQCGKDVPKDGHTHQK
;
A
#
# COMPACT_ATOMS: atom_id res chain seq x y z
N MET A 1 -26.62 10.33 -54.27
CA MET A 1 -25.61 9.42 -54.84
C MET A 1 -24.49 9.30 -53.84
N SER A 2 -24.26 8.09 -53.33
CA SER A 2 -23.33 7.77 -52.24
C SER A 2 -21.90 7.75 -52.77
N ASN A 3 -21.06 8.69 -52.34
CA ASN A 3 -19.63 8.67 -52.65
C ASN A 3 -18.88 8.12 -51.43
N LYS A 4 -18.55 6.83 -51.51
CA LYS A 4 -17.67 6.16 -50.54
C LYS A 4 -16.23 6.48 -50.90
N THR A 5 -15.64 7.47 -50.24
CA THR A 5 -14.20 7.75 -50.36
C THR A 5 -13.44 6.79 -49.45
N ILE A 6 -12.67 5.89 -50.06
CA ILE A 6 -11.76 4.95 -49.41
C ILE A 6 -10.54 5.76 -48.94
N ILE A 7 -10.34 5.90 -47.62
CA ILE A 7 -9.15 6.56 -47.07
C ILE A 7 -8.08 5.50 -46.83
N LEU A 8 -6.99 5.61 -47.59
CA LEU A 8 -5.77 4.79 -47.48
C LEU A 8 -5.11 5.01 -46.11
N VAL A 9 -4.99 3.96 -45.30
CA VAL A 9 -4.22 3.99 -44.06
C VAL A 9 -2.75 3.72 -44.39
N LEU A 10 -1.90 4.74 -44.34
CA LEU A 10 -0.45 4.59 -44.44
C LEU A 10 0.13 4.18 -43.08
N VAL A 11 0.52 2.91 -42.95
CA VAL A 11 1.19 2.35 -41.77
C VAL A 11 2.69 2.60 -41.88
N PHE A 12 3.23 3.56 -41.13
CA PHE A 12 4.67 3.71 -40.96
C PHE A 12 5.14 2.84 -39.78
N VAL A 13 5.88 1.77 -40.08
CA VAL A 13 6.52 0.92 -39.07
C VAL A 13 7.94 1.45 -38.81
N ALA A 14 8.12 2.15 -37.69
CA ALA A 14 9.46 2.46 -37.18
C ALA A 14 9.86 1.39 -36.17
N VAL A 15 10.79 0.51 -36.55
CA VAL A 15 11.42 -0.46 -35.65
C VAL A 15 12.60 0.20 -34.96
N PHE A 16 12.47 0.48 -33.66
CA PHE A 16 13.61 0.73 -32.80
C PHE A 16 13.67 -0.33 -31.71
N ALA A 17 14.69 -1.18 -31.81
CA ALA A 17 15.04 -2.17 -30.81
C ALA A 17 15.94 -1.51 -29.76
N PHE A 18 15.50 -1.45 -28.50
CA PHE A 18 16.39 -1.51 -27.34
C PHE A 18 15.68 -2.28 -26.21
N ALA A 19 16.37 -3.31 -25.74
CA ALA A 19 15.91 -4.29 -24.78
C ALA A 19 16.16 -3.81 -23.35
N VAL A 20 15.10 -3.72 -22.53
CA VAL A 20 15.10 -4.23 -21.15
C VAL A 20 13.65 -4.50 -20.71
N GLY A 21 13.44 -5.61 -20.02
CA GLY A 21 12.16 -6.30 -19.92
C GLY A 21 11.00 -5.49 -19.32
N CYS A 22 9.93 -5.35 -20.11
CA CYS A 22 8.56 -5.26 -19.65
C CYS A 22 7.71 -6.10 -20.61
N LYS A 23 7.21 -7.25 -20.15
CA LYS A 23 6.27 -8.08 -20.92
C LYS A 23 4.94 -7.34 -21.02
N GLY A 24 4.64 -6.77 -22.17
CA GLY A 24 3.32 -6.21 -22.47
C GLY A 24 3.32 -5.03 -23.43
N SER A 25 3.99 -5.12 -24.59
CA SER A 25 3.86 -4.10 -25.63
C SER A 25 2.51 -4.23 -26.34
N LYS A 26 1.51 -3.43 -25.93
CA LYS A 26 0.38 -3.10 -26.81
C LYS A 26 0.74 -1.82 -27.55
N VAL A 27 0.62 -1.86 -28.87
CA VAL A 27 0.76 -0.69 -29.76
C VAL A 27 -0.42 0.23 -29.48
N TYR A 28 -0.17 1.50 -29.14
CA TYR A 28 -1.24 2.48 -28.91
C TYR A 28 -1.30 3.47 -30.08
N VAL A 29 -2.42 3.45 -30.78
CA VAL A 29 -2.77 4.39 -31.85
C VAL A 29 -3.30 5.66 -31.20
N SER A 30 -2.74 6.81 -31.56
CA SER A 30 -3.33 8.12 -31.23
C SER A 30 -4.59 8.30 -32.06
N VAL A 31 -5.75 8.47 -31.42
CA VAL A 31 -7.01 8.72 -32.14
C VAL A 31 -7.19 10.23 -32.23
N GLU A 32 -7.08 10.80 -33.42
CA GLU A 32 -7.40 12.22 -33.65
C GLU A 32 -8.93 12.37 -33.70
N ASN A 33 -9.50 13.04 -32.70
CA ASN A 33 -10.89 13.50 -32.76
C ASN A 33 -10.97 14.79 -33.60
N LYS A 34 -12.11 14.98 -34.28
CA LYS A 34 -12.35 16.03 -35.29
C LYS A 34 -12.21 17.48 -34.80
N ASP A 35 -11.97 17.69 -33.51
CA ASP A 35 -11.91 18.99 -32.86
C ASP A 35 -10.48 19.49 -32.60
N GLY A 36 -9.45 18.76 -33.06
CA GLY A 36 -8.04 19.15 -32.87
C GLY A 36 -7.53 18.99 -31.42
N ASP A 37 -8.33 18.40 -30.54
CA ASP A 37 -7.94 18.11 -29.15
C ASP A 37 -7.03 16.88 -29.11
N ARG A 38 -5.74 17.13 -28.91
CA ARG A 38 -4.71 16.09 -28.78
C ARG A 38 -4.68 15.55 -27.35
N THR A 39 -5.76 14.91 -26.90
CA THR A 39 -5.74 14.18 -25.63
C THR A 39 -4.99 12.86 -25.79
N PRO A 40 -3.93 12.60 -25.01
CA PRO A 40 -3.26 11.31 -25.02
C PRO A 40 -4.26 10.17 -24.71
N ALA A 41 -4.08 9.02 -25.36
CA ALA A 41 -4.97 7.87 -25.16
C ALA A 41 -5.05 7.49 -23.67
N GLY A 42 -6.29 7.38 -23.16
CA GLY A 42 -6.57 7.05 -21.76
C GLY A 42 -6.57 8.24 -20.80
N MET A 43 -6.39 9.46 -21.29
CA MET A 43 -6.53 10.68 -20.49
C MET A 43 -7.77 11.47 -20.91
N GLU A 44 -8.34 12.21 -19.96
CA GLU A 44 -9.46 13.12 -20.16
C GLU A 44 -9.16 14.48 -19.52
N LYS A 45 -9.89 15.51 -19.92
CA LYS A 45 -9.75 16.84 -19.34
C LYS A 45 -10.66 16.97 -18.12
N CYS A 46 -10.08 17.24 -16.94
CA CYS A 46 -10.87 17.46 -15.74
C CYS A 46 -11.70 18.73 -15.87
N ALA A 47 -13.03 18.64 -15.72
CA ALA A 47 -13.94 19.79 -15.82
C ALA A 47 -13.68 20.89 -14.76
N ARG A 48 -13.03 20.56 -13.64
CA ARG A 48 -12.78 21.51 -12.55
C ARG A 48 -11.48 22.30 -12.70
N CYS A 49 -10.39 21.64 -13.11
CA CYS A 49 -9.08 22.29 -13.23
C CYS A 49 -8.55 22.39 -14.66
N ASN A 50 -9.29 21.88 -15.64
CA ASN A 50 -8.92 21.87 -17.04
C ASN A 50 -7.60 21.09 -17.33
N ALA A 51 -7.08 20.34 -16.37
CA ALA A 51 -5.88 19.53 -16.51
C ALA A 51 -6.19 18.19 -17.20
N LEU A 52 -5.22 17.65 -17.93
CA LEU A 52 -5.28 16.28 -18.45
C LEU A 52 -5.02 15.29 -17.31
N VAL A 53 -5.92 14.34 -17.12
CA VAL A 53 -5.92 13.39 -16.01
C VAL A 53 -6.27 11.99 -16.50
N TYR A 54 -5.87 10.95 -15.76
CA TYR A 54 -6.35 9.59 -16.00
C TYR A 54 -7.68 9.33 -15.30
N THR A 55 -8.37 8.25 -15.68
CA THR A 55 -9.57 7.78 -15.01
C THR A 55 -9.33 7.58 -13.50
N GLY A 56 -10.27 8.03 -12.68
CA GLY A 56 -10.18 7.97 -11.21
C GLY A 56 -9.56 9.22 -10.57
N HIS A 57 -9.41 10.32 -11.33
CA HIS A 57 -8.90 11.59 -10.83
C HIS A 57 -9.71 12.14 -9.67
N VAL A 58 -9.01 12.50 -8.60
CA VAL A 58 -9.58 13.20 -7.45
C VAL A 58 -8.90 14.56 -7.37
N HIS A 59 -9.68 15.61 -7.68
CA HIS A 59 -9.18 16.98 -7.74
C HIS A 59 -8.53 17.41 -6.42
N GLY A 60 -7.27 17.87 -6.50
CA GLY A 60 -6.46 18.28 -5.34
C GLY A 60 -5.82 17.13 -4.56
N THR A 61 -6.10 15.87 -4.92
CA THR A 61 -5.57 14.68 -4.23
C THR A 61 -4.65 13.85 -5.12
N THR A 62 -5.00 13.68 -6.39
CA THR A 62 -4.22 12.89 -7.34
C THR A 62 -3.68 13.74 -8.48
N ASN A 63 -2.56 13.28 -9.04
CA ASN A 63 -1.95 13.80 -10.25
C ASN A 63 -1.65 12.66 -11.23
N PRO A 64 -1.64 12.92 -12.55
CA PRO A 64 -1.29 11.91 -13.53
C PRO A 64 0.18 11.49 -13.41
N CYS A 65 0.43 10.18 -13.32
CA CYS A 65 1.76 9.60 -13.43
C CYS A 65 1.98 9.08 -14.85
N ASN A 66 2.81 9.75 -15.63
CA ASN A 66 3.08 9.38 -17.02
C ASN A 66 3.85 8.06 -17.17
N THR A 67 4.53 7.60 -16.13
CA THR A 67 5.22 6.31 -16.12
C THR A 67 4.23 5.17 -15.88
N CYS A 68 3.39 5.30 -14.85
CA CYS A 68 2.40 4.28 -14.49
C CYS A 68 1.12 4.35 -15.34
N LYS A 69 0.93 5.43 -16.12
CA LYS A 69 -0.27 5.70 -16.93
C LYS A 69 -1.57 5.63 -16.11
N ARG A 70 -1.54 6.19 -14.89
CA ARG A 70 -2.67 6.27 -13.96
C ARG A 70 -2.59 7.51 -13.08
N GLU A 71 -3.68 7.81 -12.39
CA GLU A 71 -3.67 8.77 -11.28
C GLU A 71 -2.87 8.23 -10.10
N ALA A 72 -2.11 9.12 -9.49
CA ALA A 72 -1.27 8.82 -8.35
C ALA A 72 -1.43 9.89 -7.27
N GLY A 73 -1.44 9.47 -6.02
CA GLY A 73 -1.56 10.38 -4.87
C GLY A 73 -0.25 11.09 -4.53
N ARG A 74 -0.29 11.93 -3.50
CA ARG A 74 0.92 12.55 -2.92
C ARG A 74 1.87 11.47 -2.40
N GLY A 75 3.17 11.62 -2.69
CA GLY A 75 4.21 10.69 -2.24
C GLY A 75 4.34 9.41 -3.08
N HIS A 76 3.73 9.39 -4.27
CA HIS A 76 3.82 8.27 -5.20
C HIS A 76 5.26 7.93 -5.59
N ILE A 77 5.59 6.63 -5.57
CA ILE A 77 6.83 6.07 -6.11
C ILE A 77 6.46 5.00 -7.13
N CYS A 78 6.92 5.17 -8.37
CA CYS A 78 6.62 4.27 -9.48
C CYS A 78 7.06 2.84 -9.17
N GLY A 79 6.11 1.89 -9.23
CA GLY A 79 6.37 0.48 -8.99
C GLY A 79 6.45 0.06 -7.52
N GLU A 80 6.43 1.02 -6.57
CA GLU A 80 6.53 0.73 -5.14
C GLU A 80 5.23 1.02 -4.39
N THR A 81 4.55 2.12 -4.74
CA THR A 81 3.32 2.53 -4.07
C THR A 81 2.08 2.36 -4.95
N THR A 82 0.94 2.15 -4.31
CA THR A 82 -0.39 2.12 -4.93
C THR A 82 -1.32 3.07 -4.20
N LEU A 83 -2.19 3.76 -4.95
CA LEU A 83 -3.22 4.60 -4.36
C LEU A 83 -4.29 3.74 -3.68
N CYS A 84 -4.43 3.86 -2.36
CA CYS A 84 -5.47 3.16 -1.62
C CYS A 84 -6.86 3.73 -1.98
N ALA A 85 -7.77 2.85 -2.42
CA ALA A 85 -9.13 3.25 -2.77
C ALA A 85 -9.92 3.85 -1.59
N SER A 86 -9.62 3.44 -0.36
CA SER A 86 -10.35 3.86 0.84
C SER A 86 -9.80 5.16 1.43
N CYS A 87 -8.50 5.23 1.74
CA CYS A 87 -7.90 6.40 2.40
C CYS A 87 -7.33 7.45 1.43
N LYS A 88 -7.33 7.17 0.11
CA LYS A 88 -6.84 8.06 -0.95
C LYS A 88 -5.37 8.51 -0.80
N ASN A 89 -4.58 7.74 -0.06
CA ASN A 89 -3.13 7.94 0.08
C ASN A 89 -2.37 6.90 -0.75
N GLU A 90 -1.17 7.26 -1.21
CA GLU A 90 -0.22 6.29 -1.76
C GLU A 90 0.37 5.45 -0.62
N VAL A 91 0.29 4.15 -0.76
CA VAL A 91 0.65 3.18 0.28
C VAL A 91 1.46 2.04 -0.32
N HIS A 92 2.24 1.35 0.51
CA HIS A 92 3.02 0.20 0.05
C HIS A 92 2.23 -1.11 0.22
N THR A 93 2.81 -2.19 -0.29
CA THR A 93 2.29 -3.56 -0.09
C THR A 93 2.14 -3.86 1.39
N GLY A 94 0.99 -4.43 1.78
CA GLY A 94 0.68 -4.76 3.17
C GLY A 94 -0.08 -3.67 3.92
N HIS A 95 -0.40 -2.55 3.27
CA HIS A 95 -1.18 -1.49 3.89
C HIS A 95 -2.57 -1.94 4.35
N ILE A 96 -2.94 -1.54 5.57
CA ILE A 96 -4.28 -1.73 6.12
C ILE A 96 -4.76 -0.38 6.68
N CYS A 97 -5.82 0.16 6.08
CA CYS A 97 -6.32 1.50 6.42
C CYS A 97 -6.61 1.66 7.91
N GLY A 98 -6.04 2.71 8.51
CA GLY A 98 -6.22 3.04 9.92
C GLY A 98 -5.34 2.24 10.89
N TYR A 99 -4.66 1.20 10.41
CA TYR A 99 -3.85 0.32 11.26
C TYR A 99 -2.36 0.38 10.97
N THR A 100 -1.97 0.51 9.70
CA THR A 100 -0.56 0.55 9.30
C THR A 100 -0.11 1.92 8.78
N LYS A 101 1.20 2.14 8.87
CA LYS A 101 1.93 3.28 8.33
C LYS A 101 3.27 2.81 7.76
N TRP A 102 3.81 3.55 6.79
CA TRP A 102 5.14 3.27 6.27
C TRP A 102 6.24 3.54 7.29
N CYS A 103 7.15 2.59 7.47
CA CYS A 103 8.41 2.78 8.18
C CYS A 103 9.58 2.81 7.20
N ALA A 104 10.28 3.95 7.14
CA ALA A 104 11.43 4.12 6.25
C ALA A 104 12.63 3.24 6.62
N GLN A 105 12.79 2.88 7.90
CA GLN A 105 13.89 2.03 8.36
C GLN A 105 13.62 0.56 8.04
N CYS A 106 12.39 0.08 8.26
CA CYS A 106 11.99 -1.28 7.89
C CYS A 106 11.73 -1.45 6.39
N LYS A 107 11.48 -0.35 5.67
CA LYS A 107 10.97 -0.36 4.30
C LYS A 107 9.72 -1.25 4.18
N ALA A 108 8.81 -1.11 5.13
CA ALA A 108 7.57 -1.87 5.19
C ALA A 108 6.43 -1.08 5.85
N GLU A 109 5.18 -1.48 5.57
CA GLU A 109 4.00 -1.06 6.32
C GLU A 109 4.03 -1.75 7.70
N VAL A 110 4.03 -0.95 8.76
CA VAL A 110 4.06 -1.39 10.15
C VAL A 110 2.87 -0.80 10.89
N GLY A 111 2.40 -1.45 11.95
CA GLY A 111 1.28 -0.93 12.71
C GLY A 111 1.62 0.27 13.60
N ASN A 112 0.56 0.81 14.20
CA ASN A 112 0.71 1.80 15.27
C ASN A 112 1.45 1.19 16.48
N GLY A 113 2.40 1.93 17.05
CA GLY A 113 3.24 1.45 18.16
C GLY A 113 4.44 0.60 17.73
N HIS A 114 4.77 0.57 16.44
CA HIS A 114 5.92 -0.18 15.94
C HIS A 114 7.24 0.19 16.63
N GLU A 115 7.95 -0.83 17.12
CA GLU A 115 9.31 -0.73 17.61
C GLU A 115 10.26 -1.60 16.78
N HIS A 116 11.25 -0.95 16.19
CA HIS A 116 12.21 -1.58 15.29
C HIS A 116 12.88 -2.80 15.92
N GLY A 117 12.74 -3.95 15.25
CA GLY A 117 13.35 -5.18 15.71
C GLY A 117 12.59 -5.91 16.82
N ASN A 118 11.66 -5.25 17.51
CA ASN A 118 11.00 -5.79 18.71
C ASN A 118 9.54 -6.22 18.46
N THR A 119 8.83 -5.52 17.58
CA THR A 119 7.42 -5.79 17.30
C THR A 119 7.18 -6.27 15.87
N TYR A 120 6.00 -6.83 15.63
CA TYR A 120 5.45 -7.12 14.31
C TYR A 120 3.94 -6.87 14.28
N PHE A 121 3.38 -6.63 13.10
CA PHE A 121 1.94 -6.42 12.94
C PHE A 121 1.17 -7.75 12.98
N CYS A 122 0.29 -7.93 13.96
CA CYS A 122 -0.61 -9.07 14.02
C CYS A 122 -1.92 -8.77 13.30
N ASN A 123 -2.18 -9.48 12.19
CA ASN A 123 -3.40 -9.30 11.39
C ASN A 123 -4.70 -9.62 12.11
N LYS A 124 -4.66 -10.48 13.14
CA LYS A 124 -5.83 -10.83 13.97
C LYS A 124 -6.13 -9.73 14.97
N CYS A 125 -5.11 -9.23 15.66
CA CYS A 125 -5.24 -8.14 16.63
C CYS A 125 -5.38 -6.76 15.98
N LYS A 126 -4.99 -6.64 14.71
CA LYS A 126 -4.85 -5.36 13.99
C LYS A 126 -3.97 -4.35 14.75
N ALA A 127 -2.90 -4.84 15.37
CA ALA A 127 -1.99 -4.04 16.18
C ALA A 127 -0.55 -4.58 16.10
N GLU A 128 0.43 -3.73 16.43
CA GLU A 128 1.80 -4.18 16.69
C GLU A 128 1.86 -4.93 18.02
N VAL A 129 2.55 -6.07 17.99
CA VAL A 129 2.73 -6.97 19.12
C VAL A 129 4.18 -7.42 19.17
N GLY A 130 4.66 -7.85 20.33
CA GLY A 130 6.01 -8.32 20.52
C GLY A 130 6.31 -9.56 19.69
N LYS A 131 7.52 -9.64 19.13
CA LYS A 131 7.99 -10.81 18.38
C LYS A 131 8.07 -12.09 19.20
N VAL A 132 8.18 -11.96 20.53
CA VAL A 132 8.34 -13.08 21.45
C VAL A 132 7.17 -13.10 22.42
N GLY A 133 6.47 -14.23 22.48
CA GLY A 133 5.45 -14.49 23.48
C GLY A 133 4.04 -14.02 23.12
N HIS A 134 3.81 -13.49 21.92
CA HIS A 134 2.48 -13.03 21.52
C HIS A 134 1.43 -14.15 21.49
N GLU A 135 0.34 -13.93 22.22
CA GLU A 135 -0.87 -14.74 22.20
C GLU A 135 -2.08 -13.81 21.96
N CYS A 136 -2.77 -13.99 20.83
CA CYS A 136 -3.83 -13.08 20.40
C CYS A 136 -4.94 -12.94 21.46
N GLY A 137 -5.20 -11.71 21.90
CA GLY A 137 -6.25 -11.38 22.87
C GLY A 137 -5.86 -11.62 24.33
N LEU A 138 -4.70 -12.21 24.60
CA LEU A 138 -4.23 -12.50 25.95
C LEU A 138 -3.03 -11.63 26.34
N THR A 139 -2.17 -11.29 25.39
CA THR A 139 -0.95 -10.51 25.65
C THR A 139 -0.94 -9.15 24.96
N HIS A 140 -0.13 -8.24 25.49
CA HIS A 140 0.24 -6.97 24.88
C HIS A 140 1.74 -6.75 25.00
N TYR A 141 2.31 -5.89 24.14
CA TYR A 141 3.74 -5.61 24.16
C TYR A 141 4.11 -4.63 25.28
N CYS A 142 5.07 -5.01 26.12
CA CYS A 142 5.64 -4.13 27.14
C CYS A 142 7.04 -3.68 26.72
N ALA A 143 7.18 -2.39 26.37
CA ALA A 143 8.45 -1.79 25.96
C ALA A 143 9.54 -1.91 27.03
N ARG A 144 9.18 -1.80 28.31
CA ARG A 144 10.12 -1.92 29.44
C ARG A 144 10.69 -3.34 29.57
N CYS A 145 9.89 -4.36 29.27
CA CYS A 145 10.32 -5.75 29.30
C CYS A 145 10.80 -6.26 27.94
N ASN A 146 10.62 -5.46 26.88
CA ASN A 146 10.87 -5.81 25.49
C ASN A 146 10.27 -7.17 25.07
N LYS A 147 9.03 -7.46 25.50
CA LYS A 147 8.32 -8.71 25.17
C LYS A 147 6.82 -8.57 25.39
N ASP A 148 6.06 -9.52 24.87
CA ASP A 148 4.64 -9.64 25.19
C ASP A 148 4.42 -10.16 26.61
N VAL A 149 3.46 -9.56 27.30
CA VAL A 149 3.07 -9.78 28.69
C VAL A 149 1.55 -9.86 28.79
N GLY A 150 0.99 -10.44 29.85
CA GLY A 150 -0.45 -10.49 30.03
C GLY A 150 -1.07 -9.12 30.34
N GLN A 151 -2.39 -9.09 30.47
CA GLN A 151 -3.13 -7.84 30.70
C GLN A 151 -2.80 -7.16 32.04
N ASP A 152 -2.54 -7.95 33.08
CA ASP A 152 -2.29 -7.48 34.45
C ASP A 152 -0.77 -7.39 34.77
N HIS A 153 0.03 -7.06 33.76
CA HIS A 153 1.48 -7.10 33.87
C HIS A 153 2.02 -6.03 34.82
N ASP A 154 2.82 -6.46 35.82
CA ASP A 154 3.64 -5.59 36.63
C ASP A 154 5.13 -5.91 36.38
N CYS A 155 5.84 -4.93 35.82
CA CYS A 155 7.22 -5.06 35.39
C CYS A 155 8.13 -5.55 36.52
N GLY A 156 8.67 -6.77 36.34
CA GLY A 156 9.59 -7.39 37.29
C GLY A 156 8.91 -8.23 38.38
N LYS A 157 7.59 -8.15 38.54
CA LYS A 157 6.83 -8.90 39.55
C LYS A 157 5.99 -10.03 38.96
N THR A 158 5.51 -9.88 37.74
CA THR A 158 4.68 -10.90 37.08
C THR A 158 5.29 -11.46 35.80
N VAL A 159 4.85 -12.65 35.41
CA VAL A 159 5.19 -13.32 34.16
C VAL A 159 3.92 -13.92 33.55
N PHE A 160 3.79 -13.87 32.21
CA PHE A 160 2.65 -14.47 31.52
C PHE A 160 2.77 -16.00 31.55
N CYS A 161 1.79 -16.66 32.12
CA CYS A 161 1.67 -18.11 32.09
C CYS A 161 0.69 -18.55 31.00
N LYS A 162 1.20 -19.19 29.95
CA LYS A 162 0.36 -19.68 28.84
C LYS A 162 -0.71 -20.67 29.28
N GLN A 163 -0.39 -21.53 30.25
CA GLN A 163 -1.34 -22.53 30.75
C GLN A 163 -2.47 -21.90 31.58
N CYS A 164 -2.21 -20.81 32.29
CA CYS A 164 -3.24 -20.05 33.01
C CYS A 164 -3.95 -19.01 32.13
N GLY A 165 -3.35 -18.63 31.00
CA GLY A 165 -3.85 -17.56 30.12
C GLY A 165 -3.79 -16.16 30.75
N LYS A 166 -2.99 -15.96 31.80
CA LYS A 166 -2.86 -14.69 32.53
C LYS A 166 -1.48 -14.51 33.14
N ASP A 167 -1.21 -13.30 33.60
CA ASP A 167 -0.02 -13.02 34.39
C ASP A 167 -0.13 -13.65 35.79
N VAL A 168 0.98 -14.20 36.24
CA VAL A 168 1.14 -14.84 37.55
C VAL A 168 2.37 -14.25 38.24
N PRO A 169 2.48 -14.34 39.58
CA PRO A 169 3.69 -13.94 40.28
C PRO A 169 4.91 -14.65 39.69
N LYS A 170 5.98 -13.89 39.47
CA LYS A 170 7.23 -14.41 38.90
C LYS A 170 7.82 -15.53 39.76
N ASP A 171 7.67 -15.40 41.08
CA ASP A 171 8.17 -16.34 42.06
C ASP A 171 7.02 -17.17 42.65
N GLY A 172 7.23 -18.48 42.78
CA GLY A 172 6.28 -19.38 43.45
C GLY A 172 5.12 -19.92 42.58
N HIS A 173 4.99 -19.50 41.32
CA HIS A 173 3.98 -20.09 40.42
C HIS A 173 4.45 -21.44 39.86
N THR A 174 3.69 -22.50 40.14
CA THR A 174 3.95 -23.86 39.63
C THR A 174 2.65 -24.52 39.20
N HIS A 175 2.74 -25.41 38.21
CA HIS A 175 1.63 -26.27 37.82
C HIS A 175 1.84 -27.63 38.47
N GLN A 176 0.87 -28.08 39.28
CA GLN A 176 0.84 -29.48 39.70
C GLN A 176 0.58 -30.35 38.45
N LYS A 177 1.40 -31.39 38.30
CA LYS A 177 1.35 -32.34 37.18
C LYS A 177 0.17 -33.30 37.32
#